data_AF-A0A836WLJ9-F1
#
_entry.id   AF-A0A836WLJ9-F1
#
_cell.length_a   1.000
_cell.length_b   1.000
_cell.length_c   1.000
_cell.angle_alpha   90.00
_cell.angle_beta   90.00
_cell.angle_gamma   90.00
#
_symmetry.space_group_name_H-M   'P 1'
#
loop_
_entity.id
_entity.type
_entity.pdbx_description
1 polymer ?
#
loop_
_entity_poly.entity_id
_entity_poly.type
_entity_poly.pdbx_seq_one_letter_code
_entity_poly.pdbx_strand_id
1 'polypeptide(L)'
;MPGCRYQAALIILSLFACFHIRKKDNYKQGLLHLQQGQLAKAENEFLIAIARGDSVERCRGNLIKIYRLRGDSTKIRNQYLALLRDGIVTEDAIKYLADYYEKSGKFHNYYLILRLGASRIPSFGKMVVNRSLLSKLLTGLMTRRSVKDPVGWVIRKGILVPMPDGNFYPDDTVRVENLAVVLSPYLPDPGAVSGSLYPLGYPLAKIEKLGFSSLIYYPSQPLRLKDAFSILDRAKNYLR
;
A
#
# COMPACT_ATOMS: atom_id res chain seq x y z
N MET A 1 -40.14 48.67 42.82
CA MET A 1 -39.57 48.51 41.46
C MET A 1 -38.52 47.40 41.44
N PRO A 2 -38.90 46.12 41.28
CA PRO A 2 -37.96 44.98 41.28
C PRO A 2 -37.43 44.58 39.88
N GLY A 3 -38.00 45.11 38.80
CA GLY A 3 -37.74 44.63 37.42
C GLY A 3 -36.36 44.97 36.84
N CYS A 4 -35.68 45.99 37.37
CA CYS A 4 -34.43 46.48 36.76
C CYS A 4 -33.19 45.64 37.15
N ARG A 5 -33.23 44.92 38.27
CA ARG A 5 -32.11 44.07 38.72
C ARG A 5 -32.03 42.73 37.99
N TYR A 6 -33.15 42.20 37.51
CA TYR A 6 -33.19 40.93 36.78
C TYR A 6 -32.68 41.04 35.34
N GLN A 7 -32.90 42.17 34.66
CA GLN A 7 -32.41 42.37 33.29
C GLN A 7 -30.89 42.52 33.22
N ALA A 8 -30.26 43.18 34.20
CA ALA A 8 -28.81 43.31 34.26
C ALA A 8 -28.11 41.95 34.51
N ALA A 9 -28.67 41.10 35.38
CA ALA A 9 -28.14 39.77 35.64
C ALA A 9 -28.22 38.85 34.41
N LEU A 10 -29.29 38.93 33.61
CA LEU A 10 -29.49 38.12 32.41
C LEU A 10 -28.52 38.50 31.27
N ILE A 11 -28.18 39.79 31.15
CA ILE A 11 -27.21 40.30 30.18
C ILE A 11 -25.78 39.89 30.58
N ILE A 12 -25.46 39.90 31.87
CA ILE A 12 -24.14 39.45 32.35
C ILE A 12 -24.00 37.93 32.13
N LEU A 13 -25.03 37.13 32.43
CA LEU A 13 -25.00 35.68 32.18
C LEU A 13 -24.91 35.33 30.70
N SER A 14 -25.55 36.08 29.81
CA SER A 14 -25.45 35.86 28.35
C SER A 14 -24.10 36.29 27.78
N LEU A 15 -23.47 37.34 28.31
CA LEU A 15 -22.11 37.73 27.95
C LEU A 15 -21.05 36.73 28.45
N PHE A 16 -21.22 36.16 29.65
CA PHE A 16 -20.36 35.07 30.13
C PHE A 16 -20.55 33.76 29.34
N ALA A 17 -21.77 33.43 28.92
CA ALA A 17 -22.03 32.27 28.05
C ALA A 17 -21.35 32.40 26.67
N CYS A 18 -21.25 33.62 26.12
CA CYS A 18 -20.56 33.87 24.85
C CYS A 18 -19.02 33.93 24.99
N PHE A 19 -18.48 34.32 26.15
CA PHE A 19 -17.03 34.41 26.37
C PHE A 19 -16.35 33.09 26.76
N HIS A 20 -17.11 32.04 27.15
CA HIS A 20 -16.53 30.86 27.81
C HIS A 20 -16.27 29.60 26.98
N ILE A 21 -16.45 29.61 25.66
CA ILE A 21 -16.01 28.44 24.87
C ILE A 21 -15.35 28.85 23.56
N ARG A 22 -14.30 29.67 23.63
CA ARG A 22 -13.30 29.68 22.55
C ARG A 22 -12.55 28.36 22.61
N LYS A 23 -13.12 27.30 22.01
CA LYS A 23 -12.47 25.98 21.92
C LYS A 23 -11.06 26.20 21.38
N LYS A 24 -10.04 25.82 22.17
CA LYS A 24 -8.65 25.85 21.72
C LYS A 24 -8.54 24.95 20.48
N ASP A 25 -8.04 25.53 19.40
CA ASP A 25 -7.71 24.82 18.17
C ASP A 25 -6.40 24.05 18.41
N ASN A 26 -6.52 22.77 18.81
CA ASN A 26 -5.35 21.95 19.16
C ASN A 26 -4.46 21.71 17.93
N TYR A 27 -5.01 21.74 16.71
CA TYR A 27 -4.17 21.63 15.51
C TYR A 27 -3.21 22.83 15.41
N LYS A 28 -3.71 24.06 15.58
CA LYS A 28 -2.85 25.26 15.61
C LYS A 28 -1.86 25.24 16.76
N GLN A 29 -2.27 24.82 17.96
CA GLN A 29 -1.34 24.70 19.10
C GLN A 29 -0.25 23.65 18.83
N GLY A 30 -0.61 22.52 18.23
CA GLY A 30 0.35 21.49 17.81
C GLY A 30 1.37 22.01 16.82
N LEU A 31 0.95 22.83 15.83
CA LEU A 31 1.87 23.49 14.90
C LEU A 31 2.82 24.46 15.60
N LEU A 32 2.32 25.28 16.55
CA LEU A 32 3.15 26.20 17.32
C LEU A 32 4.21 25.44 18.14
N HIS A 33 3.81 24.39 18.85
CA HIS A 33 4.75 23.55 19.60
C HIS A 33 5.76 22.86 18.68
N LEU A 34 5.34 22.42 17.49
CA LEU A 34 6.24 21.81 16.51
C LEU A 34 7.30 22.81 16.01
N GLN A 35 6.90 24.05 15.70
CA GLN A 35 7.81 25.13 15.30
C GLN A 35 8.80 25.49 16.40
N GLN A 36 8.40 25.39 17.67
CA GLN A 36 9.25 25.63 18.84
C GLN A 36 10.14 24.42 19.20
N GLY A 37 10.10 23.33 18.44
CA GLY A 37 10.85 22.10 18.74
C GLY A 37 10.31 21.31 19.94
N GLN A 38 9.16 21.69 20.49
CA GLN A 38 8.53 21.03 21.65
C GLN A 38 7.75 19.78 21.21
N LEU A 39 8.47 18.78 20.70
CA LEU A 39 7.89 17.63 20.00
C LEU A 39 6.85 16.86 20.83
N ALA A 40 7.06 16.69 22.13
CA ALA A 40 6.15 15.94 23.01
C ALA A 40 4.80 16.67 23.20
N LYS A 41 4.84 17.99 23.36
CA LYS A 41 3.63 18.82 23.45
C LYS A 41 2.90 18.84 22.11
N ALA A 42 3.63 18.99 21.01
CA ALA A 42 3.06 18.94 19.66
C ALA A 42 2.33 17.61 19.37
N GLU A 43 2.95 16.48 19.73
CA GLU A 43 2.33 15.15 19.61
C GLU A 43 1.01 15.08 20.37
N ASN A 44 0.98 15.51 21.63
CA ASN A 44 -0.23 15.50 22.44
C ASN A 44 -1.35 16.35 21.83
N GLU A 45 -1.04 17.57 21.39
CA GLU A 45 -2.02 18.46 20.75
C GLU A 45 -2.59 17.86 19.45
N PHE A 46 -1.74 17.24 18.62
CA PHE A 46 -2.22 16.56 17.40
C PHE A 46 -3.07 15.33 17.70
N LEU A 47 -2.76 14.56 18.75
CA LEU A 47 -3.59 13.43 19.17
C LEU A 47 -4.96 13.89 19.67
N ILE A 48 -5.03 14.98 20.44
CA ILE A 48 -6.29 15.59 20.88
C ILE A 48 -7.09 16.11 19.67
N ALA A 49 -6.44 16.76 18.71
CA ALA A 49 -7.08 17.21 17.47
C ALA A 49 -7.71 16.03 16.69
N ILE A 50 -6.95 14.93 16.52
CA ILE A 50 -7.45 13.71 15.87
C ILE A 50 -8.66 13.14 16.62
N ALA A 51 -8.60 13.05 17.95
CA ALA A 51 -9.70 12.54 18.77
C ALA A 51 -10.99 13.36 18.64
N ARG A 52 -10.88 14.64 18.27
CA ARG A 52 -12.02 15.53 17.99
C ARG A 52 -12.48 15.50 16.53
N GLY A 53 -11.78 14.78 15.65
CA GLY A 53 -12.05 14.77 14.21
C GLY A 53 -11.48 15.98 13.46
N ASP A 54 -10.67 16.82 14.12
CA ASP A 54 -10.15 18.05 13.54
C ASP A 54 -8.90 17.79 12.70
N SER A 55 -8.97 18.11 11.40
CA SER A 55 -7.81 18.07 10.49
C SER A 55 -7.02 16.74 10.54
N VAL A 56 -7.71 15.61 10.67
CA VAL A 56 -7.12 14.28 10.95
C VAL A 56 -5.92 13.96 10.06
N GLU A 57 -6.05 14.11 8.75
CA GLU A 57 -4.97 13.85 7.79
C GLU A 57 -3.72 14.71 8.08
N ARG A 58 -3.91 16.02 8.27
CA ARG A 58 -2.82 16.96 8.54
C ARG A 58 -2.16 16.68 9.89
N CYS A 59 -2.96 16.38 10.92
CA CYS A 59 -2.46 15.99 12.24
C CYS A 59 -1.60 14.73 12.14
N ARG A 60 -2.07 13.67 11.45
CA ARG A 60 -1.30 12.45 11.23
C ARG A 60 -0.02 12.70 10.44
N GLY A 61 -0.08 13.55 9.42
CA GLY A 61 1.10 13.98 8.66
C GLY A 61 2.17 14.64 9.54
N ASN A 62 1.76 15.50 10.48
CA ASN A 62 2.69 16.10 11.44
C ASN A 62 3.19 15.11 12.50
N LEU A 63 2.35 14.17 12.97
CA LEU A 63 2.80 13.08 13.84
C LEU A 63 3.86 12.22 13.15
N ILE A 64 3.69 11.88 11.87
CA ILE A 64 4.69 11.16 11.08
C ILE A 64 6.02 11.92 11.06
N LYS A 65 6.00 13.25 10.84
CA LYS A 65 7.21 14.08 10.90
C LYS A 65 7.88 14.01 12.28
N ILE A 66 7.11 14.16 13.35
CA ILE A 66 7.60 14.05 14.74
C ILE A 66 8.25 12.68 14.98
N TYR A 67 7.61 11.59 14.56
CA TYR A 67 8.14 10.25 14.77
C TYR A 67 9.36 9.93 13.91
N ARG A 68 9.45 10.49 12.70
CA ARG A 68 10.67 10.45 11.88
C ARG A 68 11.84 11.12 12.59
N LEU A 69 11.64 12.30 13.17
CA LEU A 69 12.68 13.01 13.95
C LEU A 69 13.17 12.21 15.16
N ARG A 70 12.34 11.33 15.72
CA ARG A 70 12.69 10.46 16.86
C ARG A 70 13.15 9.05 16.47
N GLY A 71 13.13 8.70 15.17
CA GLY A 71 13.47 7.35 14.71
C GLY A 71 12.45 6.26 15.11
N ASP A 72 11.24 6.62 15.52
CA ASP A 72 10.22 5.65 15.98
C ASP A 72 9.46 5.03 14.79
N SER A 73 10.10 4.06 14.14
CA SER A 73 9.54 3.36 12.96
C SER A 73 8.19 2.68 13.23
N THR A 74 7.95 2.25 14.47
CA THR A 74 6.69 1.60 14.89
C THR A 74 5.55 2.62 14.91
N LYS A 75 5.76 3.79 15.53
CA LYS A 75 4.75 4.85 15.53
C LYS A 75 4.51 5.41 14.14
N ILE A 76 5.54 5.57 13.31
CA ILE A 76 5.39 5.97 11.90
C ILE A 76 4.49 4.99 11.15
N ARG A 77 4.80 3.68 11.21
CA ARG A 77 3.99 2.62 10.60
C ARG A 77 2.54 2.70 11.06
N ASN A 78 2.31 2.85 12.36
CA ASN A 78 0.96 2.91 12.93
C ASN A 78 0.17 4.12 12.40
N GLN A 79 0.81 5.28 12.20
CA GLN A 79 0.14 6.44 11.60
C GLN A 79 -0.23 6.22 10.12
N TYR A 80 0.65 5.60 9.32
CA TYR A 80 0.30 5.27 7.94
C TYR A 80 -0.82 4.23 7.85
N LEU A 81 -0.79 3.19 8.69
CA LEU A 81 -1.88 2.22 8.74
C LEU A 81 -3.21 2.86 9.14
N ALA A 82 -3.17 3.85 10.04
CA ALA A 82 -4.36 4.61 10.40
C ALA A 82 -4.87 5.46 9.24
N LEU A 83 -4.00 6.15 8.49
CA LEU A 83 -4.38 6.86 7.26
C LEU A 83 -5.06 5.93 6.25
N LEU A 84 -4.49 4.74 6.00
CA LEU A 84 -5.09 3.76 5.08
C LEU A 84 -6.45 3.27 5.57
N ARG A 85 -6.64 3.08 6.89
CA ARG A 85 -7.92 2.71 7.49
C ARG A 85 -8.97 3.81 7.32
N ASP A 86 -8.54 5.06 7.38
CA ASP A 86 -9.36 6.26 7.17
C ASP A 86 -9.62 6.51 5.66
N GLY A 87 -9.18 5.60 4.76
CA GLY A 87 -9.37 5.69 3.32
C GLY A 87 -8.37 6.61 2.60
N ILE A 88 -7.43 7.20 3.33
CA ILE A 88 -6.42 8.13 2.81
C ILE A 88 -5.22 7.33 2.32
N VAL A 89 -5.15 7.14 0.99
CA VAL A 89 -4.09 6.37 0.34
C VAL A 89 -3.11 7.32 -0.36
N THR A 90 -1.93 7.51 0.22
CA THR A 90 -0.88 8.36 -0.35
C THR A 90 0.31 7.54 -0.85
N GLU A 91 1.03 8.06 -1.83
CA GLU A 91 2.23 7.42 -2.39
C GLU A 91 3.31 7.22 -1.31
N ASP A 92 3.51 8.19 -0.42
CA ASP A 92 4.43 8.09 0.72
C ASP A 92 4.03 6.96 1.69
N ALA A 93 2.73 6.79 1.97
CA ALA A 93 2.24 5.70 2.81
C ALA A 93 2.51 4.31 2.19
N ILE A 94 2.23 4.16 0.90
CA ILE A 94 2.47 2.90 0.19
C ILE A 94 3.97 2.59 0.14
N LYS A 95 4.81 3.56 -0.21
CA LYS A 95 6.28 3.39 -0.25
C LYS A 95 6.84 2.98 1.12
N TYR A 96 6.47 3.72 2.16
CA TYR A 96 6.96 3.43 3.51
C TYR A 96 6.52 2.05 4.00
N LEU A 97 5.24 1.70 3.84
CA LEU A 97 4.72 0.42 4.31
C LEU A 97 5.26 -0.76 3.49
N ALA A 98 5.45 -0.60 2.19
CA ALA A 98 6.09 -1.61 1.35
C ALA A 98 7.53 -1.88 1.83
N ASP A 99 8.35 -0.83 1.99
CA ASP A 99 9.72 -0.96 2.52
C ASP A 99 9.75 -1.62 3.91
N TYR A 100 8.85 -1.19 4.81
CA TYR A 100 8.73 -1.76 6.15
C TYR A 100 8.42 -3.26 6.12
N TYR A 101 7.47 -3.69 5.29
CA TYR A 101 7.09 -5.10 5.18
C TYR A 101 8.12 -5.94 4.44
N GLU A 102 8.82 -5.37 3.47
CA GLU A 102 9.94 -6.02 2.80
C GLU A 102 11.08 -6.31 3.79
N LYS A 103 11.54 -5.30 4.53
CA LYS A 103 12.62 -5.44 5.52
C LYS A 103 12.29 -6.43 6.65
N SER A 104 11.01 -6.58 6.98
CA SER A 104 10.55 -7.56 7.98
C SER A 104 10.24 -8.95 7.39
N GLY A 105 10.47 -9.16 6.10
CA GLY A 105 10.19 -10.42 5.40
C GLY A 105 8.70 -10.76 5.34
N LYS A 106 7.80 -9.81 5.63
CA LYS A 106 6.34 -10.01 5.68
C LYS A 106 5.72 -9.79 4.30
N PHE A 107 6.11 -10.63 3.35
CA PHE A 107 5.75 -10.45 1.94
C PHE A 107 4.25 -10.51 1.64
N HIS A 108 3.45 -11.18 2.48
CA HIS A 108 1.99 -11.12 2.33
C HIS A 108 1.46 -9.69 2.50
N ASN A 109 1.91 -8.98 3.53
CA ASN A 109 1.52 -7.59 3.74
C ASN A 109 2.13 -6.68 2.68
N TYR A 110 3.37 -6.95 2.24
CA TYR A 110 3.98 -6.27 1.09
C TYR A 110 3.10 -6.36 -0.16
N TYR A 111 2.63 -7.56 -0.51
CA TYR A 111 1.71 -7.79 -1.63
C TYR A 111 0.43 -6.98 -1.48
N LEU A 112 -0.21 -7.02 -0.31
CA LEU A 112 -1.46 -6.28 -0.05
C LEU A 112 -1.28 -4.76 -0.17
N ILE A 113 -0.18 -4.22 0.35
CA ILE A 113 0.12 -2.78 0.28
C ILE A 113 0.41 -2.35 -1.16
N LEU A 114 1.25 -3.07 -1.90
CA LEU A 114 1.53 -2.73 -3.29
C LEU A 114 0.28 -2.89 -4.17
N ARG A 115 -0.59 -3.87 -3.91
CA ARG A 115 -1.86 -4.02 -4.62
C ARG A 115 -2.78 -2.83 -4.38
N LEU A 116 -2.88 -2.38 -3.13
CA LEU A 116 -3.63 -1.17 -2.79
C LEU A 116 -3.04 0.05 -3.53
N GLY A 117 -1.71 0.20 -3.53
CA GLY A 117 -1.02 1.26 -4.26
C GLY A 117 -1.30 1.23 -5.76
N ALA A 118 -1.13 0.08 -6.41
CA ALA A 118 -1.35 -0.08 -7.85
C ALA A 118 -2.81 0.19 -8.28
N SER A 119 -3.79 -0.06 -7.40
CA SER A 119 -5.21 0.21 -7.67
C SER A 119 -5.62 1.66 -7.42
N ARG A 120 -5.00 2.35 -6.46
CA ARG A 120 -5.39 3.71 -6.05
C ARG A 120 -4.48 4.81 -6.58
N ILE A 121 -3.25 4.50 -6.95
CA ILE A 121 -2.22 5.47 -7.33
C ILE A 121 -1.72 5.15 -8.75
N PRO A 122 -2.07 5.97 -9.77
CA PRO A 122 -1.71 5.69 -11.16
C PRO A 122 -0.21 5.54 -11.43
N SER A 123 0.65 6.29 -10.73
CA SER A 123 2.12 6.19 -10.85
C SER A 123 2.62 4.79 -10.46
N PHE A 124 2.15 4.26 -9.33
CA PHE A 124 2.43 2.89 -8.89
C PHE A 124 1.93 1.83 -9.87
N GLY A 125 0.70 2.00 -10.38
CA GLY A 125 0.11 1.05 -11.32
C GLY A 125 0.90 0.89 -12.62
N LYS A 126 1.61 1.95 -13.04
CA LYS A 126 2.47 1.99 -14.24
C LYS A 126 3.89 1.46 -14.01
N MET A 127 4.28 1.18 -12.76
CA MET A 127 5.61 0.65 -12.46
C MET A 127 5.84 -0.66 -13.21
N VAL A 128 7.01 -0.79 -13.84
CA VAL A 128 7.41 -2.00 -14.56
C VAL A 128 7.83 -3.07 -13.56
N VAL A 129 7.38 -4.29 -13.79
CA VAL A 129 7.75 -5.46 -12.97
C VAL A 129 9.07 -6.02 -13.47
N ASN A 130 10.04 -6.15 -12.58
CA ASN A 130 11.26 -6.93 -12.80
C ASN A 130 11.19 -8.28 -12.08
N ARG A 131 12.14 -9.18 -12.33
CA ARG A 131 12.16 -10.54 -11.77
C ARG A 131 12.23 -10.53 -10.24
N SER A 132 12.97 -9.60 -9.66
CA SER A 132 13.03 -9.41 -8.20
C SER A 132 11.66 -9.04 -7.62
N LEU A 133 10.99 -8.04 -8.17
CA LEU A 133 9.65 -7.65 -7.74
C LEU A 133 8.65 -8.80 -7.92
N LEU A 134 8.69 -9.50 -9.06
CA LEU A 134 7.83 -10.67 -9.29
C LEU A 134 8.03 -11.75 -8.21
N SER A 135 9.27 -12.03 -7.80
CA SER A 135 9.54 -13.00 -6.73
C SER A 135 8.89 -12.60 -5.40
N LYS A 136 8.93 -11.31 -5.05
CA LYS A 136 8.31 -10.74 -3.84
C LYS A 136 6.79 -10.85 -3.91
N LEU A 137 6.20 -10.55 -5.08
CA LEU A 137 4.75 -10.65 -5.30
C LEU A 137 4.27 -12.10 -5.19
N LEU A 138 4.94 -13.05 -5.85
CA LEU A 138 4.62 -14.47 -5.78
C LEU A 138 4.75 -15.03 -4.35
N THR A 139 5.84 -14.66 -3.66
CA THR A 139 6.02 -15.04 -2.24
C THR A 139 4.86 -14.52 -1.39
N GLY A 140 4.49 -13.25 -1.53
CA GLY A 140 3.39 -12.65 -0.76
C GLY A 140 2.00 -13.20 -1.10
N LEU A 141 1.81 -13.63 -2.34
CA LEU A 141 0.58 -14.27 -2.79
C LEU A 141 0.42 -15.68 -2.21
N MET A 142 1.50 -16.46 -2.18
CA MET A 142 1.47 -17.89 -1.89
C MET A 142 1.75 -18.24 -0.44
N THR A 143 2.37 -17.36 0.35
CA THR A 143 2.61 -17.62 1.78
C THR A 143 2.32 -16.43 2.66
N ARG A 144 1.76 -16.72 3.85
CA ARG A 144 1.59 -15.75 4.95
C ARG A 144 2.78 -15.74 5.93
N ARG A 145 3.69 -16.71 5.81
CA ARG A 145 4.87 -16.82 6.68
C ARG A 145 5.89 -15.74 6.34
N SER A 146 6.70 -15.35 7.32
CA SER A 146 7.85 -14.49 7.05
C SER A 146 8.88 -15.25 6.23
N VAL A 147 9.41 -14.60 5.20
CA VAL A 147 10.45 -15.12 4.30
C VAL A 147 11.53 -14.05 4.21
N LYS A 148 12.79 -14.41 4.49
CA LYS A 148 13.92 -13.45 4.42
C LYS A 148 14.41 -13.23 2.99
N ASP A 149 14.42 -14.29 2.20
CA ASP A 149 14.90 -14.29 0.81
C ASP A 149 13.77 -14.76 -0.12
N PRO A 150 13.01 -13.84 -0.73
CA PRO A 150 11.90 -14.17 -1.61
C PRO A 150 12.38 -14.83 -2.92
N VAL A 151 13.56 -14.46 -3.43
CA VAL A 151 14.13 -15.02 -4.67
C VAL A 151 14.48 -16.48 -4.46
N GLY A 152 15.28 -16.79 -3.45
CA GLY A 152 15.60 -18.18 -3.14
C GLY A 152 14.37 -18.99 -2.74
N TRP A 153 13.35 -18.36 -2.14
CA TRP A 153 12.09 -19.04 -1.83
C TRP A 153 11.33 -19.48 -3.09
N VAL A 154 11.14 -18.60 -4.07
CA VAL A 154 10.44 -18.95 -5.33
C VAL A 154 11.23 -19.96 -6.17
N ILE A 155 12.56 -19.90 -6.15
CA ILE A 155 13.43 -20.87 -6.83
C ILE A 155 13.30 -22.25 -6.18
N ARG A 156 13.40 -22.35 -4.85
CA ARG A 156 13.24 -23.64 -4.12
C ARG A 156 11.86 -24.25 -4.31
N LYS A 157 10.85 -23.43 -4.59
CA LYS A 157 9.49 -23.88 -4.92
C LYS A 157 9.28 -24.22 -6.39
N GLY A 158 10.30 -24.04 -7.24
CA GLY A 158 10.20 -24.30 -8.68
C GLY A 158 9.24 -23.34 -9.41
N ILE A 159 8.92 -22.19 -8.82
CA ILE A 159 7.95 -21.24 -9.40
C ILE A 159 8.64 -20.33 -10.41
N LEU A 160 9.74 -19.70 -9.99
CA LEU A 160 10.54 -18.83 -10.85
C LEU A 160 11.94 -19.43 -10.93
N VAL A 161 12.28 -19.95 -12.10
CA VAL A 161 13.55 -20.66 -12.32
C VAL A 161 14.66 -19.70 -12.76
N PRO A 162 15.93 -19.96 -12.39
CA PRO A 162 17.09 -19.29 -12.98
C PRO A 162 17.13 -19.46 -14.51
N MET A 163 17.95 -18.65 -15.17
CA MET A 163 18.22 -18.82 -16.59
C MET A 163 19.05 -20.10 -16.84
N PRO A 164 19.16 -20.59 -18.09
CA PRO A 164 19.91 -21.81 -18.41
C PRO A 164 21.39 -21.80 -18.00
N ASP A 165 21.98 -20.61 -17.85
CA ASP A 165 23.34 -20.40 -17.34
C ASP A 165 23.45 -20.53 -15.80
N GLY A 166 22.33 -20.82 -15.13
CA GLY A 166 22.23 -20.97 -13.67
C GLY A 166 22.05 -19.65 -12.92
N ASN A 167 22.12 -18.50 -13.59
CA ASN A 167 22.06 -17.19 -12.94
C ASN A 167 20.62 -16.68 -12.78
N PHE A 168 20.39 -15.94 -11.71
CA PHE A 168 19.16 -15.17 -11.52
C PHE A 168 19.44 -13.69 -11.73
N TYR A 169 18.86 -13.11 -12.77
CA TYR A 169 18.98 -11.69 -13.10
C TYR A 169 17.82 -10.92 -12.46
N PRO A 170 18.00 -10.24 -11.30
CA PRO A 170 16.90 -9.64 -10.55
C PRO A 170 16.27 -8.44 -11.25
N ASP A 171 17.06 -7.70 -12.04
CA ASP A 171 16.67 -6.44 -12.66
C ASP A 171 16.05 -6.62 -14.06
N ASP A 172 16.06 -7.84 -14.60
CA ASP A 172 15.42 -8.15 -15.87
C ASP A 172 13.93 -7.81 -15.82
N THR A 173 13.51 -7.05 -16.82
CA THR A 173 12.10 -6.69 -17.00
C THR A 173 11.28 -7.93 -17.33
N VAL A 174 10.19 -8.12 -16.59
CA VAL A 174 9.20 -9.16 -16.85
C VAL A 174 8.22 -8.63 -17.88
N ARG A 175 7.95 -9.42 -18.90
CA ARG A 175 6.89 -9.21 -19.91
C ARG A 175 5.70 -10.10 -19.62
N VAL A 176 4.57 -9.86 -20.29
CA VAL A 176 3.35 -10.67 -20.12
C VAL A 176 3.62 -12.14 -20.44
N GLU A 177 4.37 -12.41 -21.51
CA GLU A 177 4.79 -13.78 -21.88
C GLU A 177 5.61 -14.48 -20.79
N ASN A 178 6.50 -13.75 -20.10
CA ASN A 178 7.30 -14.33 -19.04
C ASN A 178 6.41 -14.74 -17.85
N LEU A 179 5.44 -13.90 -17.47
CA LEU A 179 4.48 -14.25 -16.42
C LEU A 179 3.58 -15.42 -16.84
N ALA A 180 3.16 -15.47 -18.10
CA ALA A 180 2.35 -16.57 -18.63
C ALA A 180 3.07 -17.91 -18.50
N VAL A 181 4.36 -17.97 -18.87
CA VAL A 181 5.19 -19.17 -18.72
C VAL A 181 5.30 -19.59 -17.25
N VAL A 182 5.54 -18.64 -16.33
CA VAL A 182 5.63 -18.91 -14.88
C VAL A 182 4.34 -19.49 -14.31
N LEU A 183 3.18 -19.00 -14.75
CA LEU A 183 1.88 -19.45 -14.23
C LEU A 183 1.34 -20.70 -14.94
N SER A 184 1.76 -20.97 -16.17
CA SER A 184 1.23 -22.05 -17.02
C SER A 184 1.14 -23.43 -16.33
N PRO A 185 2.14 -23.88 -15.53
CA PRO A 185 2.06 -25.19 -14.86
C PRO A 185 0.91 -25.29 -13.85
N TYR A 186 0.44 -24.17 -13.32
CA TYR A 186 -0.58 -24.12 -12.28
C TYR A 186 -1.98 -23.91 -12.87
N LEU A 187 -2.08 -23.30 -14.05
CA LEU A 187 -3.34 -22.91 -14.66
C LEU A 187 -4.02 -24.09 -15.41
N PRO A 188 -5.36 -24.10 -15.46
CA PRO A 188 -6.12 -25.16 -16.13
C PRO A 188 -5.80 -25.22 -17.63
N ASP A 189 -5.98 -26.38 -18.24
CA ASP A 189 -5.71 -26.59 -19.66
C ASP A 189 -6.60 -25.69 -20.55
N PRO A 190 -6.02 -24.99 -21.56
CA PRO A 190 -6.79 -24.22 -22.51
C PRO A 190 -7.66 -25.07 -23.46
N GLY A 191 -7.55 -26.40 -23.43
CA GLY A 191 -8.21 -27.32 -24.35
C GLY A 191 -7.41 -27.45 -25.65
N ALA A 192 -8.06 -27.90 -26.72
CA ALA A 192 -7.44 -27.97 -28.04
C ALA A 192 -7.10 -26.55 -28.53
N VAL A 193 -5.83 -26.18 -28.45
CA VAL A 193 -5.32 -24.95 -29.05
C VAL A 193 -4.94 -25.29 -30.50
N SER A 194 -5.82 -24.94 -31.45
CA SER A 194 -5.58 -25.14 -32.87
C SER A 194 -4.31 -24.40 -33.30
N GLY A 195 -3.18 -25.11 -33.35
CA GLY A 195 -1.93 -24.60 -33.95
C GLY A 195 -0.80 -24.18 -33.00
N SER A 196 -0.62 -24.75 -31.81
CA SER A 196 0.54 -24.40 -30.96
C SER A 196 1.86 -25.03 -31.41
N LEU A 197 2.35 -24.65 -32.60
CA LEU A 197 3.75 -24.87 -33.04
C LEU A 197 4.74 -23.94 -32.32
N TYR A 198 4.24 -22.97 -31.54
CA TYR A 198 5.06 -21.98 -30.84
C TYR A 198 5.06 -22.20 -29.31
N PRO A 199 6.24 -22.21 -28.67
CA PRO A 199 6.40 -22.52 -27.24
C PRO A 199 5.66 -21.56 -26.29
N LEU A 200 5.28 -20.36 -26.77
CA LEU A 200 4.57 -19.35 -25.99
C LEU A 200 3.04 -19.36 -26.18
N GLY A 201 2.53 -20.00 -27.22
CA GLY A 201 1.08 -19.99 -27.53
C GLY A 201 0.25 -20.66 -26.44
N TYR A 202 0.71 -21.81 -25.93
CA TYR A 202 0.00 -22.55 -24.91
C TYR A 202 -0.04 -21.82 -23.54
N PRO A 203 1.08 -21.29 -23.00
CA PRO A 203 1.05 -20.42 -21.82
C PRO A 203 0.15 -19.19 -21.95
N LEU A 204 0.18 -18.50 -23.11
CA LEU A 204 -0.64 -17.31 -23.33
C LEU A 204 -2.14 -17.65 -23.40
N ALA A 205 -2.52 -18.76 -24.04
CA ALA A 205 -3.91 -19.22 -24.08
C ALA A 205 -4.48 -19.51 -22.67
N LYS A 206 -3.64 -19.98 -21.73
CA LYS A 206 -4.06 -20.15 -20.32
C LYS A 206 -4.37 -18.81 -19.65
N ILE A 207 -3.56 -17.79 -19.89
CA ILE A 207 -3.83 -16.43 -19.41
C ILE A 207 -5.07 -15.86 -20.09
N GLU A 208 -5.30 -16.19 -21.36
CA GLU A 208 -6.50 -15.75 -22.09
C GLU A 208 -7.78 -16.28 -21.46
N LYS A 209 -7.80 -17.57 -21.09
CA LYS A 209 -8.91 -18.19 -20.36
C LYS A 209 -9.19 -17.54 -19.00
N LEU A 210 -8.20 -16.89 -18.40
CA LEU A 210 -8.42 -16.07 -17.21
C LEU A 210 -9.10 -14.73 -17.54
N GLY A 211 -9.42 -14.43 -18.80
CA GLY A 211 -10.13 -13.23 -19.25
C GLY A 211 -9.23 -12.04 -19.58
N PHE A 212 -7.98 -12.28 -20.01
CA PHE A 212 -6.98 -11.25 -20.29
C PHE A 212 -6.57 -11.16 -21.78
N SER A 213 -7.51 -11.36 -22.71
CA SER A 213 -7.25 -11.31 -24.15
C SER A 213 -6.54 -10.02 -24.61
N SER A 214 -6.82 -8.87 -23.99
CA SER A 214 -6.20 -7.60 -24.35
C SER A 214 -4.70 -7.52 -24.04
N LEU A 215 -4.22 -8.25 -23.02
CA LEU A 215 -2.79 -8.28 -22.67
C LEU A 215 -1.98 -9.20 -23.60
N ILE A 216 -2.66 -10.10 -24.30
CA ILE A 216 -2.04 -11.08 -25.21
C ILE A 216 -1.82 -10.48 -26.59
N TYR A 217 -2.50 -9.37 -26.93
CA TYR A 217 -2.28 -8.67 -28.19
C TYR A 217 -0.89 -8.01 -28.28
N TYR A 218 -0.25 -7.73 -27.13
CA TYR A 218 1.12 -7.19 -27.05
C TYR A 218 1.96 -7.91 -25.99
N PRO A 219 2.27 -9.20 -26.17
CA PRO A 219 2.84 -10.04 -25.12
C PRO A 219 4.27 -9.67 -24.74
N SER A 220 4.99 -8.98 -25.65
CA SER A 220 6.37 -8.51 -25.44
C SER A 220 6.46 -7.19 -24.65
N GLN A 221 5.33 -6.54 -24.32
CA GLN A 221 5.37 -5.30 -23.56
C GLN A 221 5.83 -5.55 -22.11
N PRO A 222 6.57 -4.59 -21.50
CA PRO A 222 6.87 -4.63 -20.08
C PRO A 222 5.60 -4.78 -19.26
N LEU A 223 5.58 -5.78 -18.38
CA LEU A 223 4.46 -6.05 -17.51
C LEU A 223 4.37 -4.93 -16.47
N ARG A 224 3.26 -4.21 -16.47
CA ARG A 224 2.99 -3.18 -15.47
C ARG A 224 2.44 -3.82 -14.20
N LEU A 225 2.72 -3.18 -13.06
CA LEU A 225 2.33 -3.70 -11.75
C LEU A 225 0.82 -3.92 -11.61
N LYS A 226 0.00 -3.01 -12.16
CA LYS A 226 -1.47 -3.17 -12.14
C LYS A 226 -1.93 -4.41 -12.91
N ASP A 227 -1.32 -4.68 -14.06
CA ASP A 227 -1.66 -5.84 -14.90
C ASP A 227 -1.19 -7.13 -14.23
N ALA A 228 0.02 -7.11 -13.63
CA ALA A 228 0.54 -8.22 -12.83
C ALA A 228 -0.42 -8.60 -11.70
N PHE A 229 -0.91 -7.64 -10.91
CA PHE A 229 -1.88 -7.92 -9.84
C PHE A 229 -3.19 -8.49 -10.37
N SER A 230 -3.68 -7.97 -11.50
CA SER A 230 -4.92 -8.45 -12.11
C SER A 230 -4.81 -9.92 -12.48
N ILE A 231 -3.71 -10.30 -13.15
CA ILE A 231 -3.43 -11.69 -13.52
C ILE A 231 -3.25 -12.57 -12.28
N LEU A 232 -2.41 -12.15 -11.33
CA LEU A 232 -2.10 -12.90 -10.12
C LEU A 232 -3.33 -13.14 -9.23
N ASP A 233 -4.21 -12.16 -9.07
CA ASP A 233 -5.43 -12.30 -8.26
C ASP A 233 -6.42 -13.31 -8.86
N ARG A 234 -6.47 -13.45 -10.20
CA ARG A 234 -7.25 -14.51 -10.86
C ARG A 234 -6.55 -15.87 -10.79
N ALA A 235 -5.22 -15.89 -10.91
CA ALA A 235 -4.42 -17.11 -10.82
C ALA A 235 -4.34 -17.69 -9.40
N LYS A 236 -4.55 -16.88 -8.35
CA LYS A 236 -4.31 -17.26 -6.93
C LYS A 236 -4.95 -18.57 -6.48
N ASN A 237 -6.12 -18.92 -7.04
CA ASN A 237 -6.86 -20.12 -6.64
C ASN A 237 -6.20 -21.40 -7.17
N TYR A 238 -5.34 -21.27 -8.17
CA TYR A 238 -4.60 -22.36 -8.80
C TYR A 238 -3.16 -22.51 -8.27
N LEU A 239 -2.67 -21.51 -7.53
CA LEU A 239 -1.32 -21.46 -6.97
C LEU A 239 -1.21 -22.10 -5.57
N ARG A 240 -2.19 -22.90 -5.15
CA ARG A 240 -2.26 -23.48 -3.79
C ARG A 240 -1.87 -24.94 -3.77
#